data_AF-A0A9E2W7T0-F1
#
_entry.id   AF-A0A9E2W7T0-F1
#
_cell.length_a   1.000
_cell.length_b   1.000
_cell.length_c   1.000
_cell.angle_alpha   90.00
_cell.angle_beta   90.00
_cell.angle_gamma   90.00
#
_symmetry.space_group_name_H-M   'P 1'
#
loop_
_entity.id
_entity.type
_entity.pdbx_description
1 polymer ?
#
loop_
_entity_poly.entity_id
_entity_poly.type
_entity_poly.pdbx_seq_one_letter_code
_entity_poly.pdbx_strand_id
1 'polypeptide(L)'
;MKSLFLLLLLVLFQFKGFTQFVSNEIDNIVSEYTKNPQNKLTFFYTIEKYQDDTIQLNKIMVELVKHLHKDEEIDFQIVNSLLDVANGRFSNSFVIKDEALLKLTDILNDLLVLSSNRNFIAENLMYYNFGLYNEQSKNSLLKSLKNRKLCFNWTILEVGALNIPGGKQALQTIIDSNWTEFKDAALVALCRMGDKHSLDIFFTKINKIDPVEKAFDQYYRKIEYIKQPESILFLVKLLDSKALNEMPKETMKPTKFAATIVRVLSRMIIDFPIKYFNDAEEDNAIKMAKEWWKENKSTYKINREKY
;
A
#
# COMPACT_ATOMS: atom_id res chain seq x y z
N MET A 1 -47.13 -9.44 -27.82
CA MET A 1 -46.54 -10.02 -26.58
C MET A 1 -45.68 -11.28 -26.80
N LYS A 2 -45.90 -12.13 -27.81
CA LYS A 2 -45.08 -13.34 -28.02
C LYS A 2 -43.70 -13.12 -28.67
N SER A 3 -43.44 -12.00 -29.37
CA SER A 3 -42.12 -11.73 -29.97
C SER A 3 -41.09 -11.12 -29.01
N LEU A 4 -41.54 -10.41 -27.96
CA LEU A 4 -40.65 -9.81 -26.96
C LEU A 4 -40.02 -10.88 -26.03
N PHE A 5 -40.76 -11.96 -25.77
CA PHE A 5 -40.30 -13.09 -24.96
C PHE A 5 -39.26 -13.95 -25.72
N LEU A 6 -39.39 -14.09 -27.03
CA LEU A 6 -38.43 -14.81 -27.88
C LEU A 6 -37.11 -14.03 -28.04
N LEU A 7 -37.18 -12.68 -28.11
CA LEU A 7 -36.00 -11.82 -28.16
C LEU A 7 -35.23 -11.83 -26.83
N LEU A 8 -35.95 -11.83 -25.69
CA LEU A 8 -35.34 -11.95 -24.37
C LEU A 8 -34.68 -13.33 -24.15
N LEU A 9 -35.32 -14.40 -24.64
CA LEU A 9 -34.76 -15.75 -24.62
C LEU A 9 -33.54 -15.89 -25.54
N LEU A 10 -33.51 -15.24 -26.70
CA LEU A 10 -32.35 -15.23 -27.60
C LEU A 10 -31.19 -14.42 -27.03
N VAL A 11 -31.46 -13.29 -26.36
CA VAL A 11 -30.42 -12.52 -25.63
C VAL A 11 -29.91 -13.33 -24.43
N LEU A 12 -30.77 -14.02 -23.69
CA LEU A 12 -30.36 -14.89 -22.57
C LEU A 12 -29.63 -16.18 -23.03
N PHE A 13 -29.99 -16.75 -24.18
CA PHE A 13 -29.29 -17.90 -24.79
C PHE A 13 -27.97 -17.50 -25.43
N GLN A 14 -27.87 -16.32 -26.04
CA GLN A 14 -26.60 -15.78 -26.50
C GLN A 14 -25.69 -15.43 -25.31
N PHE A 15 -26.22 -14.88 -24.21
CA PHE A 15 -25.41 -14.70 -22.99
C PHE A 15 -24.96 -16.04 -22.39
N LYS A 16 -25.83 -17.05 -22.27
CA LYS A 16 -25.42 -18.37 -21.75
C LYS A 16 -24.42 -19.08 -22.65
N GLY A 17 -24.69 -19.16 -23.96
CA GLY A 17 -23.80 -19.78 -24.95
C GLY A 17 -22.47 -19.05 -25.09
N PHE A 18 -22.48 -17.72 -25.03
CA PHE A 18 -21.26 -16.89 -25.02
C PHE A 18 -20.49 -17.04 -23.71
N THR A 19 -21.16 -17.05 -22.54
CA THR A 19 -20.48 -17.33 -21.27
C THR A 19 -19.90 -18.73 -21.20
N GLN A 20 -20.52 -19.72 -21.85
CA GLN A 20 -20.05 -21.10 -21.88
C GLN A 20 -18.93 -21.29 -22.91
N PHE A 21 -18.99 -20.59 -24.05
CA PHE A 21 -17.90 -20.51 -25.02
C PHE A 21 -16.67 -19.83 -24.42
N VAL A 22 -16.87 -18.66 -23.79
CA VAL A 22 -15.81 -17.93 -23.09
C VAL A 22 -15.29 -18.75 -21.90
N SER A 23 -16.13 -19.41 -21.11
CA SER A 23 -15.67 -20.33 -20.05
C SER A 23 -14.78 -21.42 -20.62
N ASN A 24 -15.19 -22.08 -21.71
CA ASN A 24 -14.40 -23.13 -22.35
C ASN A 24 -13.10 -22.59 -22.97
N GLU A 25 -13.11 -21.39 -23.56
CA GLU A 25 -11.92 -20.74 -24.12
C GLU A 25 -10.95 -20.35 -23.00
N ILE A 26 -11.46 -19.80 -21.88
CA ILE A 26 -10.69 -19.49 -20.67
C ILE A 26 -10.12 -20.76 -20.06
N ASP A 27 -10.93 -21.81 -19.87
CA ASP A 27 -10.51 -23.09 -19.31
C ASP A 27 -9.45 -23.74 -20.21
N ASN A 28 -9.58 -23.61 -21.54
CA ASN A 28 -8.56 -24.05 -22.48
C ASN A 28 -7.28 -23.21 -22.39
N ILE A 29 -7.37 -21.87 -22.32
CA ILE A 29 -6.21 -20.98 -22.17
C ILE A 29 -5.48 -21.25 -20.84
N VAL A 30 -6.23 -21.40 -19.75
CA VAL A 30 -5.70 -21.73 -18.42
C VAL A 30 -5.10 -23.14 -18.42
N SER A 31 -5.76 -24.11 -19.07
CA SER A 31 -5.25 -25.49 -19.23
C SER A 31 -3.98 -25.54 -20.08
N GLU A 32 -3.91 -24.78 -21.18
CA GLU A 32 -2.73 -24.69 -22.03
C GLU A 32 -1.57 -24.00 -21.32
N TYR A 33 -1.86 -22.92 -20.58
CA TYR A 33 -0.86 -22.22 -19.77
C TYR A 33 -0.29 -23.12 -18.66
N THR A 34 -1.16 -23.84 -17.95
CA THR A 34 -0.71 -24.80 -16.90
C THR A 34 0.08 -25.97 -17.49
N LYS A 35 -0.25 -26.44 -18.70
CA LYS A 35 0.52 -27.52 -19.38
C LYS A 35 1.86 -27.05 -19.93
N ASN A 36 1.99 -25.79 -20.34
CA ASN A 36 3.23 -25.24 -20.88
C ASN A 36 3.38 -23.75 -20.52
N PRO A 37 4.02 -23.44 -19.38
CA PRO A 37 4.24 -22.07 -18.92
C PRO A 37 5.07 -21.19 -19.87
N GLN A 38 5.71 -21.77 -20.91
CA GLN A 38 6.43 -21.01 -21.94
C GLN A 38 5.50 -20.41 -23.01
N ASN A 39 4.22 -20.80 -23.07
CA ASN A 39 3.20 -20.18 -23.95
C ASN A 39 2.71 -18.80 -23.45
N LYS A 40 3.63 -17.98 -22.91
CA LYS A 40 3.36 -16.64 -22.38
C LYS A 40 2.76 -15.69 -23.43
N LEU A 41 3.18 -15.83 -24.68
CA LEU A 41 2.71 -15.00 -25.80
C LEU A 41 1.20 -15.15 -26.04
N THR A 42 0.66 -16.37 -25.97
CA THR A 42 -0.77 -16.63 -26.16
C THR A 42 -1.61 -16.02 -25.03
N PHE A 43 -1.09 -16.00 -23.81
CA PHE A 43 -1.72 -15.39 -22.64
C PHE A 43 -1.78 -13.86 -22.74
N PHE A 44 -0.66 -13.19 -23.04
CA PHE A 44 -0.65 -11.73 -23.20
C PHE A 44 -1.51 -11.27 -24.40
N TYR A 45 -1.49 -12.02 -25.49
CA TYR A 45 -2.35 -11.77 -26.66
C TYR A 45 -3.83 -11.90 -26.32
N THR A 46 -4.19 -12.78 -25.38
CA THR A 46 -5.56 -12.96 -24.90
C THR A 46 -5.99 -11.80 -24.00
N ILE A 47 -5.14 -11.33 -23.09
CA ILE A 47 -5.40 -10.13 -22.27
C ILE A 47 -5.63 -8.91 -23.18
N GLU A 48 -4.78 -8.73 -24.19
CA GLU A 48 -4.88 -7.63 -25.15
C GLU A 48 -6.14 -7.74 -26.02
N LYS A 49 -6.54 -8.96 -26.42
CA LYS A 49 -7.77 -9.24 -27.16
C LYS A 49 -9.04 -8.90 -26.37
N TYR A 50 -9.02 -9.03 -25.05
CA TYR A 50 -10.19 -8.81 -24.18
C TYR A 50 -10.11 -7.52 -23.35
N GLN A 51 -9.17 -6.62 -23.63
CA GLN A 51 -9.01 -5.37 -22.88
C GLN A 51 -10.25 -4.47 -22.88
N ASP A 52 -11.04 -4.54 -23.97
CA ASP A 52 -12.29 -3.77 -24.13
C ASP A 52 -13.52 -4.48 -23.51
N ASP A 53 -13.40 -5.76 -23.15
CA ASP A 53 -14.43 -6.53 -22.43
C ASP A 53 -13.97 -6.80 -21.00
N THR A 54 -14.12 -5.76 -20.17
CA THR A 54 -13.71 -5.76 -18.77
C THR A 54 -14.25 -6.97 -18.01
N ILE A 55 -15.45 -7.45 -18.34
CA ILE A 55 -16.08 -8.59 -17.64
C ILE A 55 -15.36 -9.90 -17.96
N GLN A 56 -14.97 -10.13 -19.22
CA GLN A 56 -14.21 -11.32 -19.61
C GLN A 56 -12.79 -11.29 -19.09
N LEU A 57 -12.12 -10.15 -19.18
CA LEU A 57 -10.78 -9.97 -18.64
C LEU A 57 -10.74 -10.27 -17.13
N ASN A 58 -11.75 -9.81 -16.39
CA ASN A 58 -11.89 -10.11 -14.97
C ASN A 58 -12.07 -11.62 -14.71
N LYS A 59 -12.89 -12.33 -15.51
CA LYS A 59 -13.05 -13.79 -15.36
C LYS A 59 -11.77 -14.55 -15.69
N ILE A 60 -11.05 -14.16 -16.73
CA ILE A 60 -9.73 -14.72 -17.08
C ILE A 60 -8.77 -14.55 -15.92
N MET A 61 -8.68 -13.32 -15.38
CA MET A 61 -7.78 -13.02 -14.28
C MET A 61 -8.16 -13.80 -13.01
N VAL A 62 -9.44 -13.88 -12.65
CA VAL A 62 -9.91 -14.67 -11.50
C VAL A 62 -9.63 -16.15 -11.66
N GLU A 63 -9.88 -16.75 -12.84
CA GLU A 63 -9.61 -18.17 -13.08
C GLU A 63 -8.10 -18.47 -13.11
N LEU A 64 -7.30 -17.60 -13.72
CA LEU A 64 -5.84 -17.70 -13.66
C LEU A 64 -5.37 -17.74 -12.20
N VAL A 65 -5.88 -16.81 -11.40
CA VAL A 65 -5.54 -16.65 -9.99
C VAL A 65 -5.96 -17.85 -9.13
N LYS A 66 -6.98 -18.60 -9.53
CA LYS A 66 -7.35 -19.88 -8.90
C LYS A 66 -6.38 -21.01 -9.25
N HIS A 67 -5.79 -21.00 -10.44
CA HIS A 67 -4.94 -22.07 -10.95
C HIS A 67 -3.44 -21.91 -10.63
N LEU A 68 -3.00 -20.72 -10.20
CA LEU A 68 -1.61 -20.43 -9.81
C LEU A 68 -1.05 -21.22 -8.61
N HIS A 69 -1.89 -21.96 -7.89
CA HIS A 69 -1.46 -22.66 -6.67
C HIS A 69 -0.74 -23.99 -6.90
N LYS A 70 -0.59 -24.47 -8.15
CA LYS A 70 -0.25 -25.88 -8.40
C LYS A 70 1.14 -26.19 -8.93
N ASP A 71 1.89 -25.26 -9.54
CA ASP A 71 3.21 -25.58 -10.10
C ASP A 71 4.27 -24.49 -9.81
N GLU A 72 5.52 -24.94 -9.62
CA GLU A 72 6.55 -24.45 -8.68
C GLU A 72 7.19 -23.05 -8.86
N GLU A 73 6.69 -22.14 -9.69
CA GLU A 73 7.19 -20.75 -9.70
C GLU A 73 6.06 -19.76 -9.99
N ILE A 74 5.59 -19.04 -8.96
CA ILE A 74 4.79 -17.83 -9.19
C ILE A 74 5.72 -16.79 -9.81
N ASP A 75 5.62 -16.66 -11.13
CA ASP A 75 6.37 -15.71 -11.95
C ASP A 75 6.10 -14.26 -11.52
N PHE A 76 7.12 -13.41 -11.59
CA PHE A 76 7.02 -11.96 -11.41
C PHE A 76 5.95 -11.32 -12.31
N GLN A 77 5.72 -11.83 -13.52
CA GLN A 77 4.68 -11.33 -14.44
C GLN A 77 3.26 -11.51 -13.89
N ILE A 78 3.01 -12.63 -13.22
CA ILE A 78 1.73 -12.92 -12.57
C ILE A 78 1.49 -11.95 -11.42
N VAL A 79 2.53 -11.72 -10.60
CA VAL A 79 2.49 -10.75 -9.51
C VAL A 79 2.18 -9.34 -10.03
N ASN A 80 2.84 -8.90 -11.11
CA ASN A 80 2.56 -7.60 -11.72
C ASN A 80 1.13 -7.50 -12.24
N SER A 81 0.63 -8.54 -12.90
CA SER A 81 -0.73 -8.54 -13.43
C SER A 81 -1.77 -8.44 -12.29
N LEU A 82 -1.54 -9.14 -11.18
CA LEU A 82 -2.36 -9.02 -9.97
C LEU A 82 -2.33 -7.61 -9.37
N LEU A 83 -1.15 -7.00 -9.29
CA LEU A 83 -1.01 -5.62 -8.82
C LEU A 83 -1.72 -4.62 -9.74
N ASP A 84 -1.63 -4.80 -11.06
CA ASP A 84 -2.33 -3.94 -12.01
C ASP A 84 -3.87 -4.06 -11.89
N VAL A 85 -4.38 -5.28 -11.67
CA VAL A 85 -5.81 -5.51 -11.39
C VAL A 85 -6.22 -4.83 -10.09
N ALA A 86 -5.49 -5.07 -9.00
CA ALA A 86 -5.80 -4.49 -7.70
C ALA A 86 -5.76 -2.93 -7.76
N ASN A 87 -4.82 -2.36 -8.52
CA ASN A 87 -4.72 -0.90 -8.73
C ASN A 87 -5.84 -0.34 -9.62
N GLY A 88 -6.63 -1.22 -10.23
CA GLY A 88 -7.74 -0.87 -11.10
C GLY A 88 -7.35 -0.41 -12.50
N ARG A 89 -6.14 -0.75 -12.96
CA ARG A 89 -5.75 -0.49 -14.36
C ARG A 89 -6.64 -1.23 -15.35
N PHE A 90 -7.06 -2.43 -14.98
CA PHE A 90 -7.89 -3.29 -15.82
C PHE A 90 -9.37 -3.28 -15.43
N SER A 91 -9.72 -2.91 -14.19
CA SER A 91 -11.11 -2.95 -13.72
C SER A 91 -11.32 -2.02 -12.53
N ASN A 92 -12.40 -1.22 -12.57
CA ASN A 92 -12.81 -0.41 -11.42
C ASN A 92 -13.74 -1.14 -10.45
N SER A 93 -14.05 -2.42 -10.70
CA SER A 93 -14.90 -3.21 -9.81
C SER A 93 -14.22 -3.46 -8.46
N PHE A 94 -14.88 -3.06 -7.38
CA PHE A 94 -14.39 -3.29 -6.02
C PHE A 94 -14.16 -4.78 -5.73
N VAL A 95 -15.08 -5.65 -6.17
CA VAL A 95 -15.01 -7.11 -5.92
C VAL A 95 -13.73 -7.71 -6.51
N ILE A 96 -13.38 -7.33 -7.74
CA ILE A 96 -12.18 -7.85 -8.40
C ILE A 96 -10.90 -7.32 -7.76
N LYS A 97 -10.90 -6.04 -7.35
CA LYS A 97 -9.76 -5.46 -6.61
C LYS A 97 -9.54 -6.18 -5.29
N ASP A 98 -10.62 -6.48 -4.56
CA ASP A 98 -10.58 -7.22 -3.29
C ASP A 98 -10.08 -8.66 -3.47
N GLU A 99 -10.55 -9.38 -4.49
CA GLU A 99 -10.06 -10.73 -4.78
C GLU A 99 -8.58 -10.76 -5.18
N ALA A 100 -8.13 -9.81 -6.00
CA ALA A 100 -6.72 -9.67 -6.37
C ALA A 100 -5.85 -9.34 -5.14
N LEU A 101 -6.33 -8.46 -4.27
CA LEU A 101 -5.65 -8.09 -3.03
C LEU A 101 -5.52 -9.27 -2.07
N LEU A 102 -6.60 -10.03 -1.85
CA LEU A 102 -6.59 -11.24 -1.04
C LEU A 102 -5.51 -12.20 -1.55
N LYS A 103 -5.47 -12.41 -2.86
CA LYS A 103 -4.52 -13.33 -3.49
C LYS A 103 -3.07 -12.86 -3.37
N LEU A 104 -2.82 -11.57 -3.52
CA LEU A 104 -1.51 -10.98 -3.22
C LEU A 104 -1.10 -11.23 -1.75
N THR A 105 -2.02 -11.05 -0.80
CA THR A 105 -1.72 -11.33 0.62
C THR A 105 -1.54 -12.82 0.93
N ASP A 106 -2.19 -13.72 0.19
CA ASP A 106 -1.97 -15.16 0.31
C ASP A 106 -0.61 -15.58 -0.26
N ILE A 107 -0.19 -14.99 -1.39
CA ILE A 107 1.14 -15.18 -1.98
C ILE A 107 2.24 -14.75 -1.01
N LEU A 108 2.02 -13.69 -0.22
CA LEU A 108 2.95 -13.30 0.85
C LEU A 108 3.15 -14.39 1.90
N ASN A 109 2.20 -15.31 2.05
CA ASN A 109 2.26 -16.39 3.02
C ASN A 109 2.78 -17.71 2.45
N ASP A 110 3.02 -17.78 1.13
CA ASP A 110 3.51 -18.97 0.46
C ASP A 110 5.05 -18.99 0.46
N LEU A 111 5.63 -19.97 1.15
CA LEU A 111 7.07 -20.13 1.27
C LEU A 111 7.74 -20.60 -0.04
N LEU A 112 6.99 -21.19 -0.97
CA LEU A 112 7.50 -21.66 -2.25
C LEU A 112 7.78 -20.50 -3.21
N VAL A 113 7.13 -19.35 -2.99
CA VAL A 113 7.36 -18.14 -3.77
C VAL A 113 8.73 -17.55 -3.43
N LEU A 114 9.45 -17.06 -4.44
CA LEU A 114 10.73 -16.38 -4.24
C LEU A 114 10.57 -15.19 -3.28
N SER A 115 11.52 -15.05 -2.35
CA SER A 115 11.50 -13.97 -1.35
C SER A 115 11.51 -12.57 -1.98
N SER A 116 12.12 -12.41 -3.16
CA SER A 116 12.09 -11.18 -3.97
C SER A 116 10.68 -10.80 -4.40
N ASN A 117 9.90 -11.77 -4.89
CA ASN A 117 8.51 -11.55 -5.31
C ASN A 117 7.64 -11.20 -4.11
N ARG A 118 7.81 -11.89 -2.98
CA ARG A 118 7.08 -11.55 -1.74
C ARG A 118 7.43 -10.14 -1.24
N ASN A 119 8.70 -9.77 -1.24
CA ASN A 119 9.12 -8.41 -0.83
C ASN A 119 8.54 -7.34 -1.77
N PHE A 120 8.53 -7.61 -3.09
CA PHE A 120 7.93 -6.72 -4.07
C PHE A 120 6.42 -6.55 -3.87
N ILE A 121 5.70 -7.63 -3.57
CA ILE A 121 4.28 -7.55 -3.21
C ILE A 121 4.10 -6.69 -1.96
N ALA A 122 4.83 -6.99 -0.88
CA ALA A 122 4.71 -6.27 0.38
C ALA A 122 4.95 -4.76 0.21
N GLU A 123 5.94 -4.38 -0.59
CA GLU A 123 6.22 -2.98 -0.92
C GLU A 123 5.07 -2.30 -1.68
N ASN A 124 4.44 -3.00 -2.63
CA ASN A 124 3.36 -2.40 -3.40
C ASN A 124 2.03 -2.31 -2.63
N LEU A 125 1.79 -3.21 -1.67
CA LEU A 125 0.58 -3.23 -0.85
C LEU A 125 0.35 -1.91 -0.07
N MET A 126 1.41 -1.18 0.26
CA MET A 126 1.30 0.07 1.03
C MET A 126 0.60 1.23 0.29
N TYR A 127 0.52 1.17 -1.04
CA TYR A 127 -0.05 2.23 -1.86
C TYR A 127 -1.56 2.07 -2.07
N TYR A 128 -2.15 0.97 -1.59
CA TYR A 128 -3.56 0.68 -1.73
C TYR A 128 -4.40 1.47 -0.72
N ASN A 129 -5.64 1.78 -1.13
CA ASN A 129 -6.61 2.35 -0.20
C ASN A 129 -6.98 1.31 0.87
N PHE A 130 -6.89 1.69 2.14
CA PHE A 130 -7.16 0.79 3.26
C PHE A 130 -8.57 0.19 3.26
N GLY A 131 -9.54 0.87 2.64
CA GLY A 131 -10.91 0.37 2.46
C GLY A 131 -11.04 -0.84 1.53
N LEU A 132 -9.99 -1.20 0.78
CA LEU A 132 -9.97 -2.39 -0.07
C LEU A 132 -9.63 -3.67 0.71
N TYR A 133 -9.04 -3.57 1.91
CA TYR A 133 -8.62 -4.75 2.67
C TYR A 133 -9.80 -5.38 3.41
N ASN A 134 -10.32 -6.48 2.88
CA ASN A 134 -11.27 -7.32 3.60
C ASN A 134 -10.61 -8.03 4.81
N GLU A 135 -11.44 -8.64 5.66
CA GLU A 135 -10.96 -9.33 6.87
C GLU A 135 -10.07 -10.54 6.56
N GLN A 136 -10.27 -11.21 5.42
CA GLN A 136 -9.42 -12.33 5.01
C GLN A 136 -7.99 -11.86 4.68
N SER A 137 -7.87 -10.77 3.94
CA SER A 137 -6.59 -10.14 3.59
C SER A 137 -5.84 -9.68 4.84
N LYS A 138 -6.55 -9.05 5.78
CA LYS A 138 -5.99 -8.65 7.08
C LYS A 138 -5.48 -9.85 7.90
N ASN A 139 -6.24 -10.93 7.93
CA ASN A 139 -5.83 -12.16 8.60
C ASN A 139 -4.59 -12.78 7.94
N SER A 140 -4.51 -12.73 6.61
CA SER A 140 -3.36 -13.19 5.84
C SER A 140 -2.11 -12.36 6.17
N LEU A 141 -2.21 -11.02 6.23
CA LEU A 141 -1.12 -10.15 6.68
C LEU A 141 -0.67 -10.44 8.12
N LEU A 142 -1.62 -10.66 9.04
CA LEU A 142 -1.32 -10.99 10.44
C LEU A 142 -0.62 -12.35 10.57
N LYS A 143 -0.97 -13.33 9.73
CA LYS A 143 -0.29 -14.63 9.66
C LYS A 143 1.16 -14.47 9.21
N SER A 144 1.39 -13.65 8.17
CA SER A 144 2.74 -13.34 7.66
C SER A 144 3.59 -12.66 8.74
N LEU A 145 3.03 -11.68 9.46
CA LEU A 145 3.70 -10.99 10.56
C LEU A 145 4.20 -11.93 11.67
N LYS A 146 3.41 -12.96 12.02
CA LYS A 146 3.74 -13.92 13.09
C LYS A 146 4.80 -14.94 12.69
N ASN A 147 5.15 -15.04 11.39
CA ASN A 147 6.14 -15.97 10.89
C ASN A 147 7.39 -15.23 10.42
N ARG A 148 8.52 -15.41 11.12
CA ARG A 148 9.79 -14.73 10.81
C ARG A 148 10.20 -14.85 9.33
N LYS A 149 10.01 -16.01 8.70
CA LYS A 149 10.43 -16.27 7.32
C LYS A 149 9.57 -15.54 6.27
N LEU A 150 8.39 -15.09 6.69
CA LEU A 150 7.41 -14.40 5.85
C LEU A 150 7.32 -12.90 6.21
N CYS A 151 7.94 -12.50 7.31
CA CYS A 151 7.85 -11.14 7.83
C CYS A 151 8.79 -10.21 7.05
N PHE A 152 8.21 -9.14 6.49
CA PHE A 152 8.94 -8.07 5.81
C PHE A 152 8.63 -6.74 6.50
N ASN A 153 9.53 -5.77 6.39
CA ASN A 153 9.32 -4.41 6.92
C ASN A 153 8.00 -3.82 6.42
N TRP A 154 7.68 -4.01 5.15
CA TRP A 154 6.43 -3.51 4.56
C TRP A 154 5.19 -4.19 5.13
N THR A 155 5.22 -5.51 5.35
CA THR A 155 4.12 -6.22 6.03
C THR A 155 3.88 -5.69 7.44
N ILE A 156 4.96 -5.43 8.19
CA ILE A 156 4.89 -4.85 9.54
C ILE A 156 4.18 -3.49 9.53
N LEU A 157 4.59 -2.62 8.60
CA LEU A 157 3.99 -1.31 8.42
C LEU A 157 2.53 -1.43 7.95
N GLU A 158 2.21 -2.34 7.03
CA GLU A 158 0.83 -2.51 6.56
C GLU A 158 -0.11 -2.92 7.71
N VAL A 159 0.33 -3.85 8.58
CA VAL A 159 -0.43 -4.25 9.77
C VAL A 159 -0.71 -3.07 10.70
N GLY A 160 0.27 -2.19 10.90
CA GLY A 160 0.10 -0.99 11.72
C GLY A 160 -0.84 0.03 11.07
N ALA A 161 -0.72 0.24 9.76
CA ALA A 161 -1.52 1.19 9.01
C ALA A 161 -3.01 0.81 8.98
N LEU A 162 -3.30 -0.48 8.77
CA LEU A 162 -4.64 -1.05 8.76
C LEU A 162 -5.23 -1.27 10.17
N ASN A 163 -4.43 -1.05 11.23
CA ASN A 163 -4.81 -1.26 12.62
C ASN A 163 -5.44 -2.66 12.85
N ILE A 164 -4.79 -3.70 12.33
CA ILE A 164 -5.35 -5.07 12.30
C ILE A 164 -5.53 -5.61 13.72
N PRO A 165 -6.70 -6.18 14.07
CA PRO A 165 -6.91 -6.84 15.36
C PRO A 165 -5.85 -7.89 15.68
N GLY A 166 -5.29 -7.84 16.90
CA GLY A 166 -4.17 -8.71 17.30
C GLY A 166 -2.79 -8.28 16.76
N GLY A 167 -2.73 -7.31 15.83
CA GLY A 167 -1.48 -6.75 15.30
C GLY A 167 -0.61 -6.13 16.38
N LYS A 168 -1.21 -5.37 17.31
CA LYS A 168 -0.46 -4.72 18.41
C LYS A 168 0.37 -5.71 19.23
N GLN A 169 -0.22 -6.84 19.61
CA GLN A 169 0.48 -7.88 20.39
C GLN A 169 1.60 -8.55 19.57
N ALA A 170 1.35 -8.82 18.29
CA ALA A 170 2.35 -9.40 17.40
C ALA A 170 3.54 -8.45 17.18
N LEU A 171 3.27 -7.15 16.98
CA LEU A 171 4.30 -6.11 16.85
C LEU A 171 5.13 -5.96 18.13
N GLN A 172 4.49 -5.99 19.31
CA GLN A 172 5.20 -5.97 20.59
C GLN A 172 6.13 -7.19 20.73
N THR A 173 5.65 -8.37 20.32
CA THR A 173 6.48 -9.59 20.31
C THR A 173 7.72 -9.43 19.43
N ILE A 174 7.61 -8.76 18.27
CA ILE A 174 8.77 -8.46 17.40
C ILE A 174 9.78 -7.55 18.13
N ILE A 175 9.31 -6.50 18.80
CA ILE A 175 10.16 -5.58 19.57
C ILE A 175 10.91 -6.31 20.68
N ASP A 176 10.23 -7.22 21.38
CA ASP A 176 10.79 -7.95 22.52
C ASP A 176 11.67 -9.15 22.08
N SER A 177 11.55 -9.59 20.83
CA SER A 177 12.33 -10.69 20.27
C SER A 177 13.78 -10.31 19.90
N ASN A 178 14.53 -11.27 19.36
CA ASN A 178 15.87 -11.06 18.80
C ASN A 178 15.86 -10.64 17.31
N TRP A 179 14.71 -10.25 16.75
CA TRP A 179 14.60 -9.83 15.33
C TRP A 179 14.99 -8.37 15.16
N THR A 180 16.29 -8.08 15.34
CA THR A 180 16.83 -6.71 15.36
C THR A 180 16.50 -5.92 14.09
N GLU A 181 16.47 -6.60 12.94
CA GLU A 181 16.17 -6.05 11.62
C GLU A 181 14.74 -5.47 11.50
N PHE A 182 13.80 -5.95 12.31
CA PHE A 182 12.36 -5.61 12.23
C PHE A 182 11.87 -4.70 13.35
N LYS A 183 12.66 -4.49 14.41
CA LYS A 183 12.23 -3.74 15.61
C LYS A 183 11.82 -2.31 15.31
N ASP A 184 12.53 -1.65 14.39
CA ASP A 184 12.26 -0.25 14.06
C ASP A 184 10.95 -0.11 13.27
N ALA A 185 10.72 -0.99 12.29
CA ALA A 185 9.43 -1.05 11.58
C ALA A 185 8.27 -1.35 12.55
N ALA A 186 8.47 -2.27 13.50
CA ALA A 186 7.45 -2.63 14.48
C ALA A 186 7.12 -1.48 15.43
N LEU A 187 8.13 -0.75 15.91
CA LEU A 187 7.97 0.45 16.72
C LEU A 187 7.16 1.52 15.97
N VAL A 188 7.50 1.76 14.71
CA VAL A 188 6.82 2.73 13.85
C VAL A 188 5.37 2.30 13.59
N ALA A 189 5.12 1.01 13.35
CA ALA A 189 3.79 0.45 13.20
C ALA A 189 2.93 0.63 14.47
N LEU A 190 3.48 0.42 15.66
CA LEU A 190 2.80 0.69 16.92
C LEU A 190 2.48 2.18 17.11
N CYS A 191 3.40 3.07 16.74
CA CYS A 191 3.14 4.51 16.72
C CYS A 191 1.94 4.85 15.83
N ARG A 192 1.87 4.26 14.64
CA ARG A 192 0.73 4.40 13.72
C ARG A 192 -0.58 3.89 14.31
N MET A 193 -0.56 2.86 15.14
CA MET A 193 -1.74 2.37 15.87
C MET A 193 -2.11 3.26 17.09
N GLY A 194 -1.38 4.34 17.34
CA GLY A 194 -1.64 5.26 18.46
C GLY A 194 -1.10 4.78 19.81
N ASP A 195 -0.11 3.87 19.81
CA ASP A 195 0.56 3.46 21.03
C ASP A 195 1.44 4.59 21.58
N LYS A 196 1.01 5.21 22.69
CA LYS A 196 1.68 6.37 23.30
C LYS A 196 3.12 6.08 23.72
N HIS A 197 3.36 4.92 24.32
CA HIS A 197 4.71 4.53 24.76
C HIS A 197 5.67 4.43 23.58
N SER A 198 5.23 3.82 22.48
CA SER A 198 5.99 3.73 21.23
C SER A 198 6.26 5.12 20.63
N LEU A 199 5.26 6.02 20.62
CA LEU A 199 5.42 7.40 20.17
C LEU A 199 6.49 8.15 20.99
N ASP A 200 6.44 8.03 22.32
CA ASP A 200 7.41 8.67 23.20
C ASP A 200 8.84 8.17 22.94
N ILE A 201 9.01 6.85 22.76
CA ILE A 201 10.30 6.25 22.39
C ILE A 201 10.76 6.79 21.03
N PHE A 202 9.89 6.82 20.04
CA PHE A 202 10.21 7.25 18.67
C PHE A 202 10.63 8.73 18.63
N PHE A 203 9.87 9.63 19.26
CA PHE A 203 10.25 11.05 19.31
C PHE A 203 11.49 11.30 20.16
N THR A 204 11.69 10.54 21.24
CA THR A 204 12.94 10.59 22.00
C THR A 204 14.15 10.20 21.16
N LYS A 205 14.01 9.20 20.29
CA LYS A 205 15.08 8.82 19.33
C LYS A 205 15.33 9.93 18.33
N ILE A 206 14.29 10.46 17.69
CA ILE A 206 14.43 11.51 16.66
C ILE A 206 15.09 12.76 17.23
N ASN A 207 14.72 13.19 18.44
CA ASN A 207 15.30 14.38 19.08
C ASN A 207 16.81 14.28 19.34
N LYS A 208 17.39 13.08 19.27
CA LYS A 208 18.84 12.84 19.46
C LYS A 208 19.59 12.78 18.14
N ILE A 209 18.90 12.91 17.01
CA ILE A 209 19.49 12.73 15.69
C ILE A 209 19.83 14.09 15.13
N ASP A 210 21.08 14.24 14.74
CA ASP A 210 21.51 15.45 14.05
C ASP A 210 20.77 15.56 12.71
N PRO A 211 20.27 16.76 12.39
CA PRO A 211 19.46 17.01 11.19
C PRO A 211 20.33 17.07 9.92
N VAL A 212 21.04 15.99 9.64
CA VAL A 212 21.75 15.76 8.37
C VAL A 212 20.79 15.17 7.35
N GLU A 213 20.95 15.54 6.08
CA GLU A 213 20.00 15.21 5.01
C GLU A 213 19.63 13.73 4.93
N LYS A 214 20.64 12.84 5.02
CA LYS A 214 20.43 11.40 4.94
C LYS A 214 19.66 10.82 6.13
N ALA A 215 19.95 11.28 7.35
CA ALA A 215 19.24 10.82 8.53
C ALA A 215 17.81 11.35 8.52
N PHE A 216 17.65 12.63 8.17
CA PHE A 216 16.34 13.27 8.09
C PHE A 216 15.42 12.57 7.09
N ASP A 217 15.95 12.15 5.93
CA ASP A 217 15.21 11.40 4.92
C ASP A 217 14.62 10.08 5.42
N GLN A 218 15.35 9.37 6.28
CA GLN A 218 14.91 8.08 6.83
C GLN A 218 13.84 8.22 7.91
N TYR A 219 13.90 9.27 8.74
CA TYR A 219 12.94 9.47 9.83
C TYR A 219 11.68 10.21 9.38
N TYR A 220 11.74 11.13 8.41
CA TYR A 220 10.52 11.82 7.95
C TYR A 220 9.53 10.84 7.33
N ARG A 221 10.00 9.86 6.53
CA ARG A 221 9.11 8.86 5.91
C ARG A 221 8.36 8.05 6.97
N LYS A 222 8.98 7.87 8.13
CA LYS A 222 8.37 7.21 9.30
C LYS A 222 7.39 8.14 10.01
N ILE A 223 7.67 9.43 10.15
CA ILE A 223 6.70 10.41 10.70
C ILE A 223 5.47 10.52 9.78
N GLU A 224 5.71 10.63 8.47
CA GLU A 224 4.69 10.64 7.41
C GLU A 224 3.83 9.38 7.46
N TYR A 225 4.43 8.22 7.72
CA TYR A 225 3.69 6.98 7.95
C TYR A 225 2.80 7.02 9.20
N ILE A 226 3.31 7.53 10.34
CA ILE A 226 2.62 7.45 11.64
C ILE A 226 1.25 8.15 11.62
N LYS A 227 1.16 9.35 11.03
CA LYS A 227 -0.06 10.21 10.99
C LYS A 227 -0.91 10.16 12.26
N GLN A 228 -0.26 10.36 13.40
CA GLN A 228 -0.92 10.68 14.66
C GLN A 228 -0.88 12.18 14.92
N PRO A 229 -1.86 12.76 15.65
CA PRO A 229 -1.87 14.17 15.98
C PRO A 229 -0.54 14.65 16.58
N GLU A 230 0.06 13.85 17.45
CA GLU A 230 1.36 14.10 18.09
C GLU A 230 2.49 14.26 17.08
N SER A 231 2.43 13.54 15.96
CA SER A 231 3.41 13.66 14.86
C SER A 231 3.31 15.01 14.14
N ILE A 232 2.10 15.50 13.92
CA ILE A 232 1.86 16.82 13.31
C ILE A 232 2.31 17.92 14.27
N LEU A 233 1.96 17.82 15.55
CA LEU A 233 2.39 18.76 16.57
C LEU A 233 3.92 18.81 16.70
N PHE A 234 4.57 17.65 16.63
CA PHE A 234 6.03 17.55 16.62
C PHE A 234 6.63 18.30 15.43
N LEU A 235 6.14 18.04 14.21
CA LEU A 235 6.61 18.69 12.98
C LEU A 235 6.40 20.21 13.01
N VAL A 236 5.23 20.69 13.44
CA VAL A 236 4.96 22.12 13.54
C VAL A 236 5.85 22.79 14.59
N LYS A 237 6.05 22.14 15.75
CA LYS A 237 6.99 22.64 16.77
C LYS A 237 8.41 22.77 16.21
N LEU A 238 8.85 21.82 15.37
CA LEU A 238 10.14 21.93 14.69
C LEU A 238 10.17 23.12 13.74
N LEU A 239 9.12 23.32 12.93
CA LEU A 239 8.99 24.43 11.97
C LEU A 239 9.08 25.82 12.63
N ASP A 240 8.60 25.93 13.87
CA ASP A 240 8.64 27.16 14.68
C ASP A 240 9.82 27.24 15.65
N SER A 241 10.69 26.22 15.70
CA SER A 241 11.78 26.18 16.65
C SER A 241 12.86 27.23 16.33
N LYS A 242 13.41 27.89 17.37
CA LYS A 242 14.64 28.69 17.21
C LYS A 242 15.83 27.82 16.82
N ALA A 243 15.83 26.55 17.23
CA ALA A 243 16.86 25.57 16.93
C ALA A 243 17.09 25.40 15.42
N LEU A 244 16.04 25.53 14.59
CA LEU A 244 16.15 25.58 13.12
C LEU A 244 17.11 26.68 12.65
N ASN A 245 17.06 27.86 13.25
CA ASN A 245 17.91 28.99 12.88
C ASN A 245 19.34 28.86 13.43
N GLU A 246 19.56 27.98 14.40
CA GLU A 246 20.82 27.77 15.12
C GLU A 246 21.54 26.48 14.65
N MET A 247 21.02 25.80 13.63
CA MET A 247 21.62 24.59 13.08
C MET A 247 23.06 24.84 12.60
N PRO A 248 24.02 23.95 12.91
CA PRO A 248 25.40 24.09 12.44
C PRO A 248 25.48 24.16 10.92
N LYS A 249 26.45 24.91 10.37
CA LYS A 249 26.59 25.07 8.90
C LYS A 249 26.86 23.76 8.14
N GLU A 250 27.33 22.73 8.84
CA GLU A 250 27.61 21.40 8.28
C GLU A 250 26.35 20.52 8.13
N THR A 251 25.20 20.95 8.66
CA THR A 251 23.93 20.24 8.52
C THR A 251 23.14 20.71 7.28
N MET A 252 21.93 20.15 7.09
CA MET A 252 21.01 20.64 6.07
C MET A 252 20.69 22.13 6.29
N LYS A 253 20.64 22.92 5.21
CA LYS A 253 20.22 24.34 5.26
C LYS A 253 18.86 24.46 5.99
N PRO A 254 18.72 25.40 6.94
CA PRO A 254 17.47 25.59 7.69
C PRO A 254 16.21 25.71 6.83
N THR A 255 16.27 26.47 5.73
CA THR A 255 15.16 26.64 4.78
C THR A 255 14.77 25.30 4.14
N LYS A 256 15.74 24.51 3.66
CA LYS A 256 15.49 23.19 3.07
C LYS A 256 14.89 22.21 4.08
N PHE A 257 15.33 22.29 5.34
CA PHE A 257 14.78 21.47 6.42
C PHE A 257 13.32 21.84 6.72
N ALA A 258 13.04 23.14 6.86
CA ALA A 258 11.69 23.65 7.06
C ALA A 258 10.77 23.31 5.87
N ALA A 259 11.24 23.46 4.64
CA ALA A 259 10.53 23.06 3.42
C ALA A 259 10.19 21.56 3.41
N THR A 260 11.11 20.72 3.87
CA THR A 260 10.87 19.27 3.99
C THR A 260 9.79 18.96 5.04
N ILE A 261 9.77 19.66 6.18
CA ILE A 261 8.67 19.55 7.16
C ILE A 261 7.33 19.93 6.52
N VAL A 262 7.27 21.05 5.79
CA VAL A 262 6.05 21.50 5.11
C VAL A 262 5.57 20.45 4.10
N ARG A 263 6.49 19.84 3.34
CA ARG A 263 6.17 18.75 2.41
C ARG A 263 5.53 17.55 3.12
N VAL A 264 6.07 17.16 4.27
CA VAL A 264 5.50 16.05 5.06
C VAL A 264 4.10 16.42 5.57
N LEU A 265 3.94 17.62 6.13
CA LEU A 265 2.64 18.11 6.59
C LEU A 265 1.60 18.10 5.46
N SER A 266 1.99 18.49 4.24
CA SER A 266 1.09 18.52 3.08
C SER A 266 0.51 17.16 2.69
N ARG A 267 1.22 16.07 2.99
CA ARG A 267 0.75 14.71 2.69
C ARG A 267 -0.04 14.10 3.85
N MET A 268 0.23 14.55 5.07
CA MET A 268 -0.44 14.08 6.27
C MET A 268 -1.79 14.76 6.52
N ILE A 269 -2.00 15.98 6.01
CA ILE A 269 -3.20 16.80 6.27
C ILE A 269 -3.99 16.97 4.98
N ILE A 270 -5.30 16.68 5.01
CA ILE A 270 -6.16 16.66 3.81
C ILE A 270 -6.29 18.05 3.17
N ASP A 271 -6.61 19.07 3.97
CA ASP A 271 -6.91 20.43 3.50
C ASP A 271 -5.71 21.37 3.65
N PHE A 272 -4.49 20.84 3.58
CA PHE A 272 -3.27 21.63 3.69
C PHE A 272 -3.14 22.58 2.48
N PRO A 273 -2.66 23.83 2.65
CA PRO A 273 -2.74 24.87 1.62
C PRO A 273 -1.76 24.66 0.47
N ILE A 274 -0.79 23.76 0.63
CA ILE A 274 0.30 23.51 -0.31
C ILE A 274 0.15 22.09 -0.83
N LYS A 275 -0.05 21.91 -2.14
CA LYS A 275 -0.21 20.60 -2.78
C LYS A 275 0.98 20.16 -3.62
N TYR A 276 1.74 21.12 -4.14
CA TYR A 276 2.90 20.89 -5.00
C TYR A 276 4.05 21.77 -4.51
N PHE A 277 5.26 21.21 -4.49
CA PHE A 277 6.45 21.90 -4.01
C PHE A 277 7.44 22.02 -5.16
N ASN A 278 7.75 23.25 -5.56
CA ASN A 278 8.93 23.54 -6.37
C ASN A 278 9.99 24.19 -5.46
N ASP A 279 11.27 23.95 -5.73
CA ASP A 279 12.36 24.46 -4.88
C ASP A 279 12.51 26.00 -4.95
N ALA A 280 11.81 26.66 -5.87
CA ALA A 280 11.85 28.11 -6.06
C ALA A 280 10.96 28.90 -5.08
N GLU A 281 10.04 28.22 -4.36
CA GLU A 281 9.03 28.87 -3.51
C GLU A 281 9.09 28.45 -2.03
N GLU A 282 10.23 27.91 -1.57
CA GLU A 282 10.36 27.33 -0.21
C GLU A 282 9.97 28.32 0.91
N ASP A 283 10.45 29.56 0.87
CA ASP A 283 10.18 30.57 1.90
C ASP A 283 8.68 30.95 1.97
N ASN A 284 8.05 31.12 0.81
CA ASN A 284 6.62 31.40 0.73
C ASN A 284 5.79 30.22 1.24
N ALA A 285 6.16 29.00 0.87
CA ALA A 285 5.51 27.78 1.35
C ALA A 285 5.64 27.62 2.88
N ILE A 286 6.80 27.91 3.46
CA ILE A 286 7.01 27.90 4.92
C ILE A 286 6.12 28.95 5.59
N LYS A 287 6.06 30.17 5.05
CA LYS A 287 5.20 31.24 5.58
C LYS A 287 3.72 30.84 5.54
N MET A 288 3.24 30.38 4.39
CA MET A 288 1.86 29.92 4.20
C MET A 288 1.49 28.79 5.15
N ALA A 289 2.39 27.81 5.34
CA ALA A 289 2.17 26.70 6.26
C ALA A 289 2.00 27.18 7.71
N LYS A 290 2.83 28.14 8.15
CA LYS A 290 2.76 28.73 9.50
C LYS A 290 1.47 29.53 9.72
N GLU A 291 1.09 30.35 8.74
CA GLU A 291 -0.14 31.14 8.79
C GLU A 291 -1.37 30.22 8.83
N TRP A 292 -1.44 29.25 7.92
CA TRP A 292 -2.53 28.28 7.87
C TRP A 292 -2.65 27.49 9.16
N TRP A 293 -1.54 27.05 9.77
CA TRP A 293 -1.59 26.31 11.03
C TRP A 293 -2.18 27.15 12.17
N LYS A 294 -1.85 28.45 12.26
CA LYS A 294 -2.41 29.33 13.30
C LYS A 294 -3.94 29.36 13.26
N GLU A 295 -4.51 29.36 12.05
CA GLU A 295 -5.94 29.43 11.80
C GLU A 295 -6.63 28.06 11.93
N ASN A 296 -5.96 26.96 11.56
CA ASN A 296 -6.59 25.65 11.36
C ASN A 296 -6.17 24.56 12.37
N LYS A 297 -5.29 24.88 13.35
CA LYS A 297 -4.77 23.90 14.33
C LYS A 297 -5.84 23.13 15.13
N SER A 298 -7.07 23.63 15.20
CA SER A 298 -8.19 23.00 15.93
C SER A 298 -9.14 22.20 15.03
N THR A 299 -9.06 22.35 13.71
CA THR A 299 -10.07 21.84 12.75
C THR A 299 -9.49 20.96 11.64
N TYR A 300 -8.17 20.85 11.53
CA TYR A 300 -7.53 20.04 10.49
C TYR A 300 -7.90 18.55 10.55
N LYS A 301 -7.86 17.90 9.38
CA LYS A 301 -8.10 16.46 9.25
C LYS A 301 -6.83 15.76 8.77
N ILE A 302 -6.52 14.64 9.43
CA ILE A 302 -5.38 13.78 9.06
C ILE A 302 -5.82 12.84 7.93
N ASN A 303 -5.04 12.79 6.86
CA ASN A 303 -5.23 11.83 5.78
C ASN A 303 -4.85 10.42 6.26
N ARG A 304 -5.84 9.57 6.54
CA ARG A 304 -5.60 8.19 7.01
C ARG A 304 -5.92 7.11 5.98
N GLU A 305 -6.21 7.46 4.74
CA GLU A 305 -6.76 6.52 3.75
C GLU A 305 -5.71 5.69 3.00
N LYS A 306 -4.45 6.15 3.01
CA LYS A 306 -3.30 5.50 2.37
C LYS A 306 -2.00 5.86 3.10
N TYR A 307 -0.90 5.22 2.72
CA TYR A 307 0.45 5.70 3.00
C TYR A 307 0.70 7.09 2.44
#